data_AF-A0A2V8DU10-F1
#
_entry.id   AF-A0A2V8DU10-F1
#
_cell.length_a   1.000
_cell.length_b   1.000
_cell.length_c   1.000
_cell.angle_alpha   90.00
_cell.angle_beta   90.00
_cell.angle_gamma   90.00
#
_symmetry.space_group_name_H-M   'P 1'
#
loop_
_entity.id
_entity.type
_entity.pdbx_description
1 polymer ?
#
loop_
_entity_poly.entity_id
_entity_poly.type
_entity_poly.pdbx_seq_one_letter_code
_entity_poly.pdbx_strand_id
1 'polypeptide(L)'
;MGAVLTLIACGQGGGEPAAPAKAPAATGKSSPESIPMGGAKSVMTFFITSKGPGKGGDLGGLAGADAYCQALAEAEKAGDHTWRAYLSTAAADGRPAVNARDRIGKGPWYNAEGFRIAVNLEQLHGENKIDKENATTERLDPINGVGDNPVRH
;
A
#
# COMPACT_ATOMS: atom_id res chain seq x y z
N MET A 1 -23.59 4.84 -17.64
CA MET A 1 -22.70 5.75 -16.89
C MET A 1 -21.78 4.89 -16.04
N GLY A 2 -20.56 4.64 -16.52
CA GLY A 2 -19.63 3.68 -15.91
C GLY A 2 -18.92 4.29 -14.71
N ALA A 3 -19.01 3.61 -13.56
CA ALA A 3 -18.24 3.93 -12.37
C ALA A 3 -16.80 3.49 -12.59
N VAL A 4 -15.88 4.46 -12.72
CA VAL A 4 -14.44 4.21 -12.61
C VAL A 4 -14.15 4.12 -11.11
N LEU A 5 -14.12 2.90 -10.57
CA LEU A 5 -13.73 2.64 -9.19
C LEU A 5 -12.20 2.59 -9.15
N THR A 6 -11.59 3.64 -8.62
CA THR A 6 -10.14 3.72 -8.49
C THR A 6 -9.70 2.83 -7.32
N LEU A 7 -9.04 1.71 -7.63
CA LEU A 7 -8.28 0.91 -6.66
C LEU A 7 -7.27 1.84 -5.95
N ILE A 8 -7.52 2.13 -4.68
CA ILE A 8 -6.55 2.81 -3.82
C ILE A 8 -5.80 1.72 -3.07
N ALA A 9 -4.74 1.18 -3.68
CA ALA A 9 -3.75 0.42 -2.92
C ALA A 9 -3.00 1.40 -2.00
N CYS A 10 -2.58 1.02 -0.80
CA CYS A 10 -1.80 1.90 0.07
C CYS A 10 -0.37 1.35 0.27
N GLY A 11 0.67 2.20 0.25
CA GLY A 11 2.07 1.80 0.46
C GLY A 11 2.89 2.82 1.26
N GLN A 12 3.92 2.36 1.99
CA GLN A 12 4.63 3.18 2.97
C GLN A 12 5.68 4.14 2.37
N GLY A 13 5.57 5.47 2.52
CA GLY A 13 6.60 6.43 2.06
C GLY A 13 7.69 6.75 3.11
N GLY A 14 8.98 6.70 2.75
CA GLY A 14 10.10 6.97 3.65
C GLY A 14 10.77 8.35 3.45
N GLY A 15 11.18 9.01 4.54
CA GLY A 15 12.00 10.23 4.53
C GLY A 15 13.11 10.16 5.59
N GLU A 16 14.33 10.59 5.22
CA GLU A 16 15.56 10.63 6.06
C GLU A 16 16.33 11.95 5.83
N PRO A 17 17.11 12.47 6.80
CA PRO A 17 18.57 12.52 6.58
C PRO A 17 19.51 12.33 7.80
N ALA A 18 20.64 11.65 7.51
CA ALA A 18 22.07 11.89 7.84
C ALA A 18 22.72 11.58 9.22
N ALA A 19 23.64 10.58 9.24
CA ALA A 19 25.10 10.71 9.53
C ALA A 19 25.84 9.34 9.45
N PRO A 20 27.16 9.27 9.17
CA PRO A 20 27.81 8.07 8.65
C PRO A 20 28.43 7.19 9.73
N ALA A 21 27.90 5.97 9.90
CA ALA A 21 28.63 4.88 10.52
C ALA A 21 29.14 3.94 9.41
N LYS A 22 30.42 3.56 9.48
CA LYS A 22 31.07 2.58 8.59
C LYS A 22 30.15 1.37 8.37
N ALA A 23 29.69 1.21 7.14
CA ALA A 23 28.89 0.08 6.72
C ALA A 23 29.71 -1.21 6.83
N PRO A 24 29.26 -2.24 7.58
CA PRO A 24 29.65 -3.60 7.24
C PRO A 24 29.01 -3.93 5.88
N ALA A 25 29.78 -4.56 4.99
CA ALA A 25 29.35 -4.98 3.68
C ALA A 25 27.97 -5.68 3.75
N ALA A 26 27.00 -5.10 3.04
CA ALA A 26 25.67 -5.66 2.88
C ALA A 26 25.77 -7.00 2.15
N THR A 27 25.72 -8.09 2.91
CA THR A 27 25.27 -9.38 2.40
C THR A 27 23.80 -9.22 2.07
N GLY A 28 23.45 -9.27 0.78
CA GLY A 28 22.08 -9.15 0.30
C GLY A 28 21.20 -10.24 0.90
N LYS A 29 20.41 -9.89 1.92
CA LYS A 29 19.36 -10.75 2.47
C LYS A 29 18.13 -10.60 1.57
N SER A 30 17.86 -11.64 0.78
CA SER A 30 16.57 -11.81 0.10
C SER A 30 15.45 -11.60 1.13
N SER A 31 14.47 -10.75 0.83
CA SER A 31 13.27 -10.62 1.67
C SER A 31 12.60 -12.00 1.80
N PRO A 32 12.12 -12.43 2.99
CA PRO A 32 11.41 -13.69 3.14
C PRO A 32 10.06 -13.67 2.41
N GLU A 33 9.54 -14.83 2.01
CA GLU A 33 8.24 -14.90 1.31
C GLU A 33 7.07 -14.66 2.26
N SER A 34 7.22 -15.06 3.52
CA SER A 34 6.26 -14.79 4.57
C SER A 34 6.95 -14.28 5.83
N ILE A 35 6.25 -13.40 6.55
CA ILE A 35 6.62 -12.94 7.87
C ILE A 35 5.61 -13.50 8.87
N PRO A 36 6.06 -14.13 9.98
CA PRO A 36 5.15 -14.58 11.03
C PRO A 36 4.29 -13.45 11.57
N MET A 37 2.99 -13.70 11.62
CA MET A 37 1.99 -12.85 12.26
C MET A 37 1.92 -13.08 13.78
N GLY A 38 1.07 -12.31 14.46
CA GLY A 38 0.74 -12.53 15.88
C GLY A 38 1.57 -11.74 16.87
N GLY A 39 2.42 -10.82 16.39
CA GLY A 39 3.12 -9.85 17.22
C GLY A 39 2.22 -8.72 17.72
N ALA A 40 2.81 -7.82 18.52
CA ALA A 40 2.10 -6.64 19.05
C ALA A 40 1.73 -5.61 17.97
N LYS A 41 2.37 -5.68 16.80
CA LYS A 41 2.16 -4.82 15.63
C LYS A 41 1.89 -5.68 14.40
N SER A 42 1.19 -5.12 13.43
CA SER A 42 1.03 -5.76 12.14
C SER A 42 2.35 -5.71 11.35
N VAL A 43 2.54 -6.70 10.50
CA VAL A 43 3.69 -6.82 9.59
C VAL A 43 3.36 -6.29 8.19
N MET A 44 2.12 -5.85 7.98
CA MET A 44 1.63 -5.43 6.66
C MET A 44 2.27 -4.10 6.23
N THR A 45 2.63 -4.04 4.96
CA THR A 45 3.12 -2.83 4.28
C THR A 45 2.39 -2.54 2.97
N PHE A 46 1.39 -3.37 2.65
CA PHE A 46 0.46 -3.24 1.54
C PHE A 46 -0.91 -3.79 1.95
N PHE A 47 -1.98 -3.10 1.55
CA PHE A 47 -3.33 -3.62 1.62
C PHE A 47 -4.25 -2.92 0.61
N ILE A 48 -5.41 -3.54 0.37
CA ILE A 48 -6.52 -2.96 -0.39
C ILE A 48 -7.59 -2.50 0.59
N THR A 49 -8.06 -1.25 0.49
CA THR A 49 -8.97 -0.71 1.51
C THR A 49 -10.26 -1.54 1.66
N SER A 50 -10.57 -2.00 2.88
CA SER A 50 -11.77 -2.81 3.17
C SER A 50 -13.10 -2.08 2.96
N LYS A 51 -13.07 -0.77 2.75
CA LYS A 51 -14.25 0.04 2.40
C LYS A 51 -13.76 1.24 1.60
N GLY A 52 -14.55 1.64 0.62
CA GLY A 52 -14.36 2.93 -0.01
C GLY A 52 -14.68 4.05 0.99
N PRO A 53 -14.12 5.25 0.82
CA PRO A 53 -14.34 6.39 1.72
C PRO A 53 -15.78 6.94 1.71
N GLY A 54 -16.69 6.35 0.91
CA GLY A 54 -18.09 6.77 0.80
C GLY A 54 -18.32 8.09 0.07
N LYS A 55 -17.25 8.81 -0.31
CA LYS A 55 -17.29 10.09 -1.03
C LYS A 55 -16.90 9.99 -2.51
N GLY A 56 -16.82 8.77 -3.05
CA GLY A 56 -16.23 8.55 -4.37
C GLY A 56 -14.76 8.98 -4.40
N GLY A 57 -14.32 9.58 -5.50
CA GLY A 57 -12.96 10.13 -5.65
C GLY A 57 -12.70 11.43 -4.88
N ASP A 58 -13.70 11.99 -4.19
CA ASP A 58 -13.57 13.22 -3.42
C ASP A 58 -12.96 12.96 -2.04
N LEU A 59 -11.64 12.78 -2.05
CA LEU A 59 -10.81 12.56 -0.86
C LEU A 59 -10.09 13.83 -0.41
N GLY A 60 -10.44 15.01 -0.93
CA GLY A 60 -9.67 16.24 -0.65
C GLY A 60 -8.25 16.19 -1.24
N GLY A 61 -8.06 15.44 -2.32
CA GLY A 61 -6.77 15.21 -2.98
C GLY A 61 -5.91 14.14 -2.30
N LEU A 62 -4.64 14.08 -2.69
CA LEU A 62 -3.70 13.04 -2.24
C LEU A 62 -3.54 13.01 -0.71
N ALA A 63 -3.56 14.16 -0.05
CA ALA A 63 -3.40 14.24 1.39
C ALA A 63 -4.54 13.56 2.16
N GLY A 64 -5.80 13.76 1.74
CA GLY A 64 -6.91 13.08 2.41
C GLY A 64 -7.04 11.62 2.02
N ALA A 65 -6.58 11.25 0.81
CA ALA A 65 -6.45 9.84 0.44
C ALA A 65 -5.38 9.11 1.29
N ASP A 66 -4.24 9.77 1.55
CA ASP A 66 -3.20 9.25 2.44
C ASP A 66 -3.70 9.14 3.89
N ALA A 67 -4.38 10.17 4.40
CA ALA A 67 -4.96 10.15 5.74
C ALA A 67 -5.99 9.02 5.90
N TYR A 68 -6.74 8.69 4.84
CA TYR A 68 -7.65 7.57 4.84
C TYR A 68 -6.93 6.23 4.97
N CYS A 69 -5.88 6.00 4.16
CA CYS A 69 -5.03 4.82 4.29
C CYS A 69 -4.42 4.70 5.69
N GLN A 70 -3.90 5.81 6.22
CA GLN A 70 -3.29 5.88 7.55
C GLN A 70 -4.27 5.44 8.64
N ALA A 71 -5.50 5.97 8.61
CA ALA A 71 -6.52 5.64 9.60
C ALA A 71 -6.93 4.16 9.58
N LEU A 72 -7.01 3.55 8.39
CA LEU A 72 -7.31 2.13 8.25
C LEU A 72 -6.17 1.25 8.80
N ALA A 73 -4.93 1.60 8.47
CA ALA A 73 -3.77 0.87 8.95
C ALA A 73 -3.54 0.99 10.47
N GLU A 74 -3.81 2.18 11.02
CA GLU A 74 -3.76 2.41 12.47
C GLU A 74 -4.74 1.52 13.24
N ALA A 75 -5.96 1.34 12.72
CA ALA A 75 -6.96 0.45 13.31
C ALA A 75 -6.45 -1.00 13.42
N GLU A 76 -5.56 -1.41 12.51
CA GLU A 76 -4.99 -2.74 12.41
C GLU A 76 -3.55 -2.80 12.96
N LYS A 77 -3.17 -1.84 13.81
CA LYS A 77 -1.85 -1.79 14.50
C LYS A 77 -0.66 -1.73 13.54
N ALA A 78 -0.85 -1.11 12.37
CA ALA A 78 0.19 -0.80 11.38
C ALA A 78 0.44 0.72 11.27
N GLY A 79 0.11 1.49 12.32
CA GLY A 79 0.16 2.97 12.31
C GLY A 79 1.56 3.58 12.38
N ASP A 80 2.59 2.78 12.63
CA ASP A 80 3.99 3.22 12.68
C ASP A 80 4.64 3.36 11.29
N HIS A 81 3.84 3.19 10.25
CA HIS A 81 4.20 3.41 8.86
C HIS A 81 3.50 4.67 8.34
N THR A 82 4.16 5.37 7.41
CA THR A 82 3.54 6.48 6.68
C THR A 82 2.77 5.93 5.49
N TRP A 83 1.47 5.75 5.62
CA TRP A 83 0.64 5.18 4.55
C TRP A 83 0.30 6.21 3.47
N ARG A 84 0.49 5.81 2.21
CA ARG A 84 0.15 6.63 1.04
C ARG A 84 -0.84 5.90 0.16
N ALA A 85 -1.91 6.58 -0.23
CA ALA A 85 -2.78 6.13 -1.30
C ALA A 85 -2.01 6.08 -2.62
N TYR A 86 -2.07 4.94 -3.29
CA TYR A 86 -1.46 4.67 -4.59
C TYR A 86 -2.32 5.30 -5.68
N LEU A 87 -2.25 6.63 -5.71
CA LEU A 87 -2.97 7.51 -6.62
C LEU A 87 -1.99 8.50 -7.22
N SER A 88 -2.18 8.74 -8.52
CA SER A 88 -1.52 9.82 -9.24
C SER A 88 -2.49 10.99 -9.40
N THR A 89 -1.95 12.20 -9.47
CA THR A 89 -2.72 13.40 -9.85
C THR A 89 -2.13 14.01 -11.11
N ALA A 90 -3.00 14.46 -12.01
CA ALA A 90 -2.58 15.26 -13.16
C ALA A 90 -2.11 16.66 -12.72
N ALA A 91 -1.34 17.32 -13.58
CA ALA A 91 -0.98 18.72 -13.37
C ALA A 91 -2.24 19.59 -13.44
N ALA A 92 -2.44 20.44 -12.44
CA ALA A 92 -3.60 21.33 -12.32
C ALA A 92 -3.25 22.55 -11.47
N ASP A 93 -3.87 23.71 -11.75
CA ASP A 93 -3.70 24.95 -10.99
C ASP A 93 -2.23 25.37 -10.76
N GLY A 94 -1.37 25.20 -11.77
CA GLY A 94 0.07 25.50 -11.65
C GLY A 94 0.86 24.52 -10.79
N ARG A 95 0.24 23.43 -10.32
CA ARG A 95 0.92 22.34 -9.61
C ARG A 95 1.32 21.24 -10.59
N PRO A 96 2.54 20.68 -10.47
CA PRO A 96 2.97 19.58 -11.33
C PRO A 96 2.15 18.31 -11.09
N ALA A 97 2.15 17.42 -12.07
CA ALA A 97 1.61 16.07 -11.89
C ALA A 97 2.42 15.32 -10.82
N VAL A 98 1.76 14.43 -10.10
CA VAL A 98 2.40 13.59 -9.08
C VAL A 98 2.09 12.14 -9.39
N ASN A 99 3.12 11.31 -9.54
CA ASN A 99 2.94 9.88 -9.80
C ASN A 99 2.84 9.10 -8.49
N ALA A 100 1.94 8.12 -8.45
CA ALA A 100 1.79 7.20 -7.32
C ALA A 100 3.09 6.45 -6.99
N ARG A 101 3.80 5.98 -8.02
CA ARG A 101 5.08 5.24 -7.91
C ARG A 101 6.13 6.01 -7.09
N ASP A 102 6.19 7.32 -7.28
CA ASP A 102 7.22 8.17 -6.67
C ASP A 102 6.91 8.51 -5.19
N ARG A 103 5.71 8.18 -4.72
CA ARG A 103 5.21 8.53 -3.38
C ARG A 103 5.27 7.38 -2.39
N ILE A 104 5.20 6.15 -2.88
CA ILE A 104 5.26 4.94 -2.06
C ILE A 104 6.72 4.54 -1.79
N GLY A 105 6.91 3.63 -0.84
CA GLY A 105 8.23 3.11 -0.48
C GLY A 105 8.83 2.21 -1.53
N LYS A 106 10.02 1.71 -1.26
CA LYS A 106 10.75 0.84 -2.19
C LYS A 106 10.48 -0.66 -1.97
N GLY A 107 9.58 -1.00 -1.05
CA GLY A 107 9.32 -2.37 -0.61
C GLY A 107 10.30 -2.85 0.46
N PRO A 108 10.24 -4.14 0.83
CA PRO A 108 9.26 -5.14 0.38
C PRO A 108 7.83 -4.84 0.84
N TRP A 109 6.84 -5.24 0.05
CA TRP A 109 5.42 -5.15 0.39
C TRP A 109 4.91 -6.49 0.88
N TYR A 110 4.28 -6.49 2.04
CA TYR A 110 3.59 -7.64 2.61
C TYR A 110 2.11 -7.32 2.79
N ASN A 111 1.24 -8.27 2.45
CA ASN A 111 -0.19 -8.18 2.72
C ASN A 111 -0.47 -8.33 4.23
N ALA A 112 -1.74 -8.25 4.62
CA ALA A 112 -2.12 -8.33 6.03
C ALA A 112 -1.86 -9.72 6.66
N GLU A 113 -1.70 -10.77 5.85
CA GLU A 113 -1.31 -12.12 6.29
C GLU A 113 0.21 -12.29 6.45
N GLY A 114 0.98 -11.24 6.15
CA GLY A 114 2.44 -11.28 6.15
C GLY A 114 3.02 -11.98 4.92
N PHE A 115 2.23 -12.23 3.88
CA PHE A 115 2.71 -12.77 2.60
C PHE A 115 3.27 -11.67 1.70
N ARG A 116 4.43 -11.93 1.07
CA ARG A 116 5.13 -10.95 0.26
C ARG A 116 4.47 -10.75 -1.10
N ILE A 117 3.99 -9.54 -1.34
CA ILE A 117 3.42 -9.11 -2.61
C ILE A 117 4.50 -8.75 -3.64
N ALA A 118 5.54 -8.04 -3.21
CA ALA A 118 6.65 -7.64 -4.08
C ALA A 118 7.91 -7.30 -3.27
N VAL A 119 9.10 -7.54 -3.82
CA VAL A 119 10.37 -7.20 -3.17
C VAL A 119 10.81 -5.76 -3.43
N ASN A 120 10.43 -5.18 -4.58
CA ASN A 120 10.85 -3.85 -5.03
C ASN A 120 9.84 -3.23 -6.03
N LEU A 121 10.01 -1.94 -6.34
CA LEU A 121 9.09 -1.20 -7.24
C LEU A 121 9.04 -1.82 -8.63
N GLU A 122 10.10 -2.45 -9.10
CA GLU A 122 10.13 -3.14 -10.39
C GLU A 122 9.18 -4.33 -10.37
N GLN A 123 9.25 -5.16 -9.32
CA GLN A 123 8.35 -6.29 -9.16
C GLN A 123 6.90 -5.84 -8.89
N LEU A 124 6.69 -4.83 -8.05
CA LEU A 124 5.35 -4.33 -7.72
C LEU A 124 4.59 -3.90 -8.99
N HIS A 125 5.29 -3.35 -9.98
CA HIS A 125 4.71 -2.91 -11.25
C HIS A 125 4.91 -3.91 -12.41
N GLY A 126 5.53 -5.07 -12.13
CA GLY A 126 5.76 -6.16 -13.07
C GLY A 126 5.08 -7.42 -12.55
N GLU A 127 5.87 -8.46 -12.31
CA GLU A 127 5.39 -9.75 -11.79
C GLU A 127 5.21 -9.72 -10.26
N ASN A 128 4.23 -8.95 -9.81
CA ASN A 128 3.78 -8.94 -8.43
C ASN A 128 2.90 -10.17 -8.10
N LYS A 129 2.60 -10.35 -6.82
CA LYS A 129 1.70 -11.40 -6.32
C LYS A 129 0.36 -10.82 -5.86
N ILE A 130 -0.18 -9.82 -6.56
CA ILE A 130 -1.51 -9.29 -6.30
C ILE A 130 -2.51 -10.11 -7.13
N ASP A 131 -3.05 -11.16 -6.54
CA ASP A 131 -4.03 -12.09 -7.12
C ASP A 131 -5.19 -12.32 -6.14
N LYS A 132 -6.18 -13.16 -6.51
CA LYS A 132 -7.39 -13.38 -5.68
C LYS A 132 -7.04 -13.98 -4.32
N GLU A 133 -5.97 -14.75 -4.26
CA GLU A 133 -5.49 -15.46 -3.09
C GLU A 133 -4.75 -14.54 -2.12
N ASN A 134 -3.96 -13.59 -2.65
CA ASN A 134 -3.03 -12.79 -1.86
C ASN A 134 -3.49 -11.33 -1.65
N ALA A 135 -4.49 -10.88 -2.41
CA ALA A 135 -5.09 -9.56 -2.24
C ALA A 135 -6.01 -9.55 -1.02
N THR A 136 -5.49 -9.04 0.10
CA THR A 136 -6.25 -8.87 1.35
C THR A 136 -6.40 -7.41 1.72
N THR A 137 -7.46 -7.15 2.48
CA THR A 137 -7.68 -5.85 3.10
C THR A 137 -6.78 -5.65 4.32
N GLU A 138 -6.77 -4.43 4.87
CA GLU A 138 -6.05 -4.15 6.12
C GLU A 138 -6.46 -5.11 7.26
N ARG A 139 -7.69 -5.64 7.21
CA ARG A 139 -8.28 -6.50 8.23
C ARG A 139 -8.11 -7.99 7.94
N LEU A 140 -7.28 -8.35 6.98
CA LEU A 140 -7.13 -9.71 6.46
C LEU A 140 -8.37 -10.27 5.74
N ASP A 141 -9.40 -9.46 5.50
CA ASP A 141 -10.53 -9.91 4.69
C ASP A 141 -10.06 -10.14 3.24
N PRO A 142 -10.40 -11.27 2.60
CA PRO A 142 -10.12 -11.47 1.19
C PRO A 142 -10.87 -10.45 0.33
N ILE A 143 -10.28 -10.06 -0.79
CA ILE A 143 -10.94 -9.17 -1.76
C ILE A 143 -11.87 -10.00 -2.64
N ASN A 144 -13.17 -9.68 -2.58
CA ASN A 144 -14.17 -10.26 -3.46
C ASN A 144 -13.82 -9.97 -4.92
N GLY A 145 -13.47 -11.02 -5.67
CA GLY A 145 -13.09 -10.90 -7.08
C GLY A 145 -14.28 -10.63 -8.01
N VAL A 146 -13.99 -10.47 -9.30
CA VAL A 146 -15.01 -10.39 -10.36
C VAL A 146 -15.89 -11.64 -10.30
N GLY A 147 -17.18 -11.47 -9.96
CA GLY A 147 -18.17 -12.56 -9.84
C GLY A 147 -18.77 -12.73 -8.44
N ASP A 148 -18.17 -12.13 -7.40
CA ASP A 148 -18.69 -12.15 -6.02
C ASP A 148 -19.56 -10.90 -5.74
N ASN A 149 -20.59 -10.99 -4.89
CA ASN A 149 -21.49 -9.86 -4.57
C ASN A 149 -21.28 -9.33 -3.14
N PRO A 150 -20.90 -8.05 -2.96
CA PRO A 150 -20.47 -7.08 -3.98
C PRO A 150 -19.04 -7.34 -4.45
N VAL A 151 -18.78 -7.09 -5.74
CA VAL A 151 -17.42 -7.08 -6.30
C VAL A 151 -16.65 -5.96 -5.62
N ARG A 152 -15.50 -6.28 -5.07
CA ARG A 152 -14.60 -5.32 -4.44
C ARG A 152 -13.47 -5.08 -5.45
N HIS A 153 -13.49 -3.92 -6.10
CA HIS A 153 -12.33 -3.43 -6.85
C HIS A 153 -11.50 -2.55 -5.92
#